data_AF-A0A9Q0Y928-F1
#
_entry.id   AF-A0A9Q0Y928-F1
#
_cell.length_a   1.000
_cell.length_b   1.000
_cell.length_c   1.000
_cell.angle_alpha   90.00
_cell.angle_beta   90.00
_cell.angle_gamma   90.00
#
_symmetry.space_group_name_H-M   'P 1'
#
loop_
_entity.id
_entity.type
_entity.pdbx_description
1 polymer ?
#
loop_
_entity_poly.entity_id
_entity_poly.type
_entity_poly.pdbx_seq_one_letter_code
_entity_poly.pdbx_strand_id
1 'polypeptide(L)'
;MRKPPESGSFYFNYKKFFSIVLMAVVGADYEFIMVHAGVNGRVSDGGVIAETEFGRLLDDGSLGLPEPAPFTKTMLQLCRTFLLAMTPLL
;
A
#
# COMPACT_ATOMS: atom_id res chain seq x y z
N MET A 1 -15.32 -6.38 -10.62
CA MET A 1 -14.61 -7.44 -11.35
C MET A 1 -15.48 -8.69 -11.40
N ARG A 2 -15.51 -9.43 -12.52
CA ARG A 2 -16.15 -10.76 -12.56
C ARG A 2 -15.22 -11.80 -11.95
N LYS A 3 -15.77 -12.79 -11.25
CA LYS A 3 -14.99 -13.93 -10.71
C LYS A 3 -14.18 -14.59 -11.83
N PRO A 4 -12.85 -14.66 -11.74
CA PRO A 4 -12.05 -15.42 -12.70
C PRO A 4 -12.42 -16.92 -12.65
N PRO A 5 -12.40 -17.63 -13.79
CA PRO A 5 -12.64 -19.07 -13.82
C PRO A 5 -11.72 -19.80 -12.85
N GLU A 6 -12.25 -20.82 -12.16
CA GLU A 6 -11.50 -21.70 -11.26
C GLU A 6 -10.76 -21.00 -10.09
N SER A 7 -11.01 -19.71 -9.83
CA SER A 7 -10.28 -18.95 -8.81
C SER A 7 -10.73 -19.19 -7.37
N GLY A 8 -11.79 -19.99 -7.16
CA GLY A 8 -12.41 -20.14 -5.83
C GLY A 8 -12.71 -18.79 -5.17
N SER A 9 -12.19 -18.59 -3.95
CA SER A 9 -12.25 -17.35 -3.17
C SER A 9 -10.95 -16.52 -3.24
N PHE A 10 -10.02 -16.84 -4.14
CA PHE A 10 -8.69 -16.22 -4.18
C PHE A 10 -8.75 -14.69 -4.33
N TYR A 11 -9.68 -14.17 -5.13
CA TYR A 11 -9.93 -12.73 -5.30
C TYR A 11 -11.10 -12.20 -4.45
N PHE A 12 -11.70 -13.04 -3.61
CA PHE A 12 -12.90 -12.67 -2.85
C PHE A 12 -12.51 -12.01 -1.53
N ASN A 13 -12.85 -10.74 -1.39
CA ASN A 13 -12.48 -9.94 -0.23
C ASN A 13 -13.49 -10.05 0.92
N TYR A 14 -13.15 -9.47 2.07
CA TYR A 14 -13.99 -9.48 3.27
C TYR A 14 -15.32 -8.71 3.10
N LYS A 15 -15.39 -7.76 2.16
CA LYS A 15 -16.61 -7.03 1.79
C LYS A 15 -17.52 -7.84 0.85
N LYS A 16 -17.23 -9.13 0.65
CA LYS A 16 -18.03 -10.09 -0.12
C LYS A 16 -18.12 -9.79 -1.62
N PHE A 17 -17.05 -9.26 -2.21
CA PHE A 17 -16.97 -9.11 -3.66
C PHE A 17 -15.56 -9.43 -4.19
N PHE A 18 -15.44 -9.64 -5.50
CA PHE A 18 -14.16 -9.95 -6.15
C PHE A 18 -13.38 -8.68 -6.44
N SER A 19 -12.11 -8.64 -6.03
CA SER A 19 -11.23 -7.50 -6.24
C SER A 19 -9.78 -7.89 -6.47
N ILE A 20 -9.04 -6.94 -7.03
CA ILE A 20 -7.59 -6.89 -7.00
C ILE A 20 -7.16 -5.70 -6.12
N VAL A 21 -5.99 -5.80 -5.51
CA VAL A 21 -5.40 -4.70 -4.74
C VAL A 21 -4.56 -3.83 -5.67
N LEU A 22 -4.70 -2.51 -5.49
CA LEU A 22 -3.82 -1.49 -6.03
C LEU A 22 -3.22 -0.72 -4.85
N MET A 23 -1.93 -0.92 -4.62
CA MET A 23 -1.17 -0.22 -3.60
C MET A 23 -0.39 0.91 -4.25
N ALA A 24 -0.44 2.10 -3.63
CA ALA A 24 0.38 3.23 -4.04
C ALA A 24 1.00 3.91 -2.83
N VAL A 25 2.28 4.24 -2.93
CA VAL A 25 2.95 5.15 -2.01
C VAL A 25 3.06 6.48 -2.73
N VAL A 26 2.54 7.53 -2.10
CA VAL A 26 2.40 8.86 -2.71
C VAL A 26 3.11 9.88 -1.83
N GLY A 27 3.90 10.74 -2.45
CA GLY A 27 4.51 11.87 -1.78
C GLY A 27 3.51 12.96 -1.41
N ALA A 28 3.92 13.91 -0.59
CA ALA A 28 3.08 15.03 -0.16
C ALA A 28 2.77 16.00 -1.30
N ASP A 29 3.56 15.96 -2.38
CA ASP A 29 3.37 16.75 -3.59
C ASP A 29 2.56 15.97 -4.65
N TYR A 30 1.83 14.91 -4.21
CA TYR A 30 0.96 14.05 -5.00
C TYR A 30 1.67 13.22 -6.08
N GLU A 31 2.98 13.03 -5.95
CA GLU A 31 3.79 12.19 -6.82
C GLU A 31 3.73 10.72 -6.42
N PHE A 32 3.59 9.81 -7.39
CA PHE A 32 3.68 8.38 -7.12
C PHE A 32 5.15 7.98 -6.91
N ILE A 33 5.46 7.53 -5.70
CA ILE A 33 6.78 6.99 -5.34
C ILE A 33 6.86 5.51 -5.70
N MET A 34 5.77 4.77 -5.47
CA MET A 34 5.65 3.36 -5.81
C MET A 34 4.20 3.04 -6.17
N VAL A 35 4.01 2.16 -7.15
CA VAL A 35 2.72 1.56 -7.49
C VAL A 35 2.90 0.06 -7.62
N HIS A 36 2.08 -0.72 -6.92
CA HIS A 36 2.06 -2.17 -6.97
C HIS A 36 0.62 -2.66 -7.21
N ALA A 37 0.40 -3.42 -8.28
CA ALA A 37 -0.93 -3.80 -8.75
C ALA A 37 -1.01 -5.31 -9.05
N GLY A 38 -2.22 -5.85 -8.95
CA GLY A 38 -2.51 -7.23 -9.37
C GLY A 38 -2.46 -8.26 -8.24
N VAL A 39 -2.26 -7.82 -6.99
CA VAL A 39 -2.38 -8.71 -5.84
C VAL A 39 -3.84 -9.10 -5.62
N ASN A 40 -4.08 -10.33 -5.18
CA ASN A 40 -5.43 -10.82 -4.95
C ASN A 40 -6.15 -9.98 -3.87
N GLY A 41 -7.45 -9.76 -4.02
CA GLY A 41 -8.26 -8.95 -3.10
C GLY A 41 -8.45 -9.53 -1.69
N ARG A 42 -7.94 -10.73 -1.43
CA ARG A 42 -7.98 -11.37 -0.11
C ARG A 42 -6.79 -10.96 0.77
N VAL A 43 -5.67 -10.55 0.16
CA VAL A 43 -4.46 -10.14 0.88
C VAL A 43 -4.71 -8.78 1.56
N SER A 44 -4.24 -8.64 2.81
CA SER A 44 -4.34 -7.39 3.56
C SER A 44 -3.33 -6.35 3.06
N ASP A 45 -3.61 -5.06 3.28
CA ASP A 45 -2.72 -3.97 2.88
C ASP A 45 -1.31 -4.13 3.45
N GLY A 46 -1.20 -4.55 4.73
CA GLY A 46 0.09 -4.83 5.37
C GLY A 46 0.84 -6.01 4.74
N GLY A 47 0.11 -7.06 4.31
CA GLY A 47 0.71 -8.18 3.58
C GLY A 47 1.19 -7.76 2.19
N VAL A 48 0.48 -6.85 1.51
CA VAL A 48 0.95 -6.30 0.23
C VAL A 48 2.20 -5.46 0.42
N ILE A 49 2.23 -4.57 1.43
CA ILE A 49 3.38 -3.70 1.72
C ILE A 49 4.64 -4.53 2.04
N ALA A 50 4.52 -5.56 2.89
CA ALA A 50 5.63 -6.41 3.29
C ALA A 50 6.31 -7.13 2.10
N GLU A 51 5.56 -7.43 1.04
CA GLU A 51 6.09 -8.05 -0.17
C GLU A 51 6.65 -7.03 -1.19
N THR A 52 6.54 -5.73 -0.92
CA THR A 52 7.11 -4.69 -1.79
C THR A 52 8.54 -4.32 -1.39
N GLU A 53 9.34 -3.85 -2.36
CA GLU A 53 10.65 -3.28 -2.08
C GLU A 53 10.58 -2.09 -1.11
N PHE A 54 9.52 -1.27 -1.22
CA PHE A 54 9.28 -0.18 -0.28
C PHE A 54 9.12 -0.68 1.16
N GLY A 55 8.34 -1.74 1.39
CA GLY A 55 8.19 -2.35 2.71
C GLY A 55 9.51 -2.89 3.25
N ARG A 56 10.29 -3.56 2.41
CA ARG A 56 11.63 -4.05 2.81
C ARG A 56 12.57 -2.91 3.22
N LEU A 57 12.61 -1.83 2.45
CA LEU A 57 13.43 -0.65 2.75
C LEU A 57 12.93 0.13 3.98
N LEU A 58 11.62 0.05 4.26
CA LEU A 58 11.03 0.63 5.45
C LEU A 58 11.46 -0.15 6.69
N ASP A 59 11.40 -1.48 6.64
CA ASP A 59 11.76 -2.37 7.73
C ASP A 59 13.27 -2.37 8.03
N ASP A 60 14.11 -2.25 6.99
CA ASP A 60 15.57 -2.20 7.14
C ASP A 60 16.12 -0.79 7.44
N GLY A 61 15.25 0.24 7.43
CA GLY A 61 15.62 1.63 7.70
C GLY A 61 16.37 2.33 6.56
N SER A 62 16.47 1.72 5.37
CA SER A 62 17.22 2.26 4.23
C SER A 62 16.43 3.27 3.38
N LEU A 63 15.17 3.57 3.74
CA LEU A 63 14.38 4.62 3.09
C LEU A 63 14.90 6.05 3.35
N GLY A 64 15.82 6.24 4.30
CA GLY A 64 16.34 7.57 4.65
C GLY A 64 15.28 8.47 5.30
N LEU A 65 14.29 7.88 5.97
CA LEU A 65 13.29 8.62 6.74
C LEU A 65 13.96 9.29 7.96
N PRO A 66 13.50 10.49 8.36
CA PRO A 66 14.01 11.12 9.57
C PRO A 66 13.74 10.26 10.81
N GLU A 67 14.61 10.38 11.80
CA GLU A 67 14.38 9.72 13.08
C GLU A 67 13.07 10.21 13.74
N PRO A 68 12.39 9.33 14.50
CA PRO A 68 11.21 9.71 15.26
C PRO A 68 11.53 10.88 16.19
N ALA A 69 10.88 12.02 15.97
CA ALA A 69 11.01 13.20 16.81
C ALA A 69 9.63 13.67 17.30
N PRO A 70 9.58 14.44 18.41
CA PRO A 70 8.33 14.98 18.93
C PRO A 70 7.58 15.76 17.85
N PHE A 71 6.27 15.52 17.76
CA PHE A 71 5.41 16.12 16.75
C PHE A 71 5.40 17.66 16.89
N THR A 72 6.23 18.32 16.09
CA THR A 72 6.24 19.78 15.90
C THR A 72 5.68 20.09 14.52
N LYS A 73 5.05 21.27 14.34
CA LYS A 73 4.46 21.69 13.05
C LYS A 73 5.39 21.50 11.85
N THR A 74 6.71 21.60 12.08
CA THR A 74 7.77 21.43 11.08
C THR A 74 7.96 19.97 10.65
N MET A 75 7.61 18.98 11.47
CA MET A 75 7.79 17.56 11.15
C MET A 75 6.83 17.03 10.08
N LEU A 76 5.61 17.60 9.98
CA LEU A 76 4.70 17.35 8.87
C LEU A 76 5.33 17.71 7.51
N GLN A 77 6.27 18.64 7.51
CA GLN A 77 6.96 19.08 6.31
C GLN A 77 8.13 18.16 5.91
N LEU A 78 8.57 17.28 6.83
CA LEU A 78 9.65 16.32 6.62
C LEU A 78 9.14 14.90 6.30
N CYS A 79 8.08 14.44 6.98
CA CYS A 79 7.41 13.17 6.66
C CYS A 79 6.41 13.39 5.52
N ARG A 80 6.93 13.53 4.29
CA ARG A 80 6.15 13.78 3.07
C ARG A 80 5.67 12.51 2.38
N THR A 81 5.56 11.37 3.06
CA THR A 81 5.15 10.12 2.42
C THR A 81 3.83 9.64 2.99
N PHE A 82 2.79 9.61 2.17
CA PHE A 82 1.50 9.04 2.49
C PHE A 82 1.37 7.65 1.86
N LEU A 83 1.01 6.66 2.68
CA LEU A 83 0.63 5.33 2.19
C LEU A 83 -0.85 5.36 1.80
N LEU A 84 -1.13 5.17 0.52
CA LEU A 84 -2.48 5.06 -0.02
C LEU A 84 -2.73 3.60 -0.41
N ALA A 85 -3.36 2.85 0.51
CA ALA A 85 -3.94 1.57 0.20
C ALA A 85 -5.32 1.79 -0.44
N MET A 86 -5.43 1.56 -1.76
CA MET A 86 -6.72 1.59 -2.45
C MET A 86 -7.24 0.17 -2.61
N THR A 87 -8.14 -0.26 -1.73
CA THR A 87 -8.99 -1.43 -1.96
C THR A 87 -10.45 -1.01 -2.18
N PRO A 88 -11.07 -1.34 -3.33
CA PRO A 88 -10.51 -1.65 -4.65
C PRO A 88 -11.19 -0.91 -5.83
N LEU A 89 -10.55 -0.94 -7.00
CA LEU A 89 -11.21 -0.68 -8.29
C LEU A 89 -12.31 -1.75 -8.50
N LEU A 90 -13.56 -1.30 -8.66
CA LEU A 90 -14.70 -2.13 -9.04
C LEU A 90 -14.54 -2.69 -10.45
#